data_AF-G7Z4H5-F1
#
_entry.id   AF-G7Z4H5-F1
#
_cell.length_a   1.000
_cell.length_b   1.000
_cell.length_c   1.000
_cell.angle_alpha   90.00
_cell.angle_beta   90.00
_cell.angle_gamma   90.00
#
_symmetry.space_group_name_H-M   'P 1'
#
loop_
_entity.id
_entity.type
_entity.pdbx_description
1 polymer ?
#
loop_
_entity_poly.entity_id
_entity_poly.type
_entity_poly.pdbx_seq_one_letter_code
_entity_poly.pdbx_strand_id
1 'polypeptide(L)'
;MTVSADLRKPRKLAVLAMAAASVLALLGPAPADALPYRDTLTQWADRLDGAAAELDRAPPQASTRIGEGGTIKLGSRGERVARLSQRLLELGLLPADKLSDIFTTDVDHAVKAFQLSQRMKPDGLVGAGTRAALDRTPAEAASLMRQSAAAMRSFRDTAPDDVLVVNLTDQTTTLVRGGEEELTMRAIVGRPSRETPLLTDRITHIIVNPTWTVPPTILKEDKLPMLRAKGVPGIQNAIVYLDGQEVAPETVDWYSVSPGRVRIVQQPGDHNALGRFRFNLTNPYDIYLHGTNEPRLFSRELRSISSGCVRLEDPRRMAELLLQGTTVTPARIDRMLERLQPQWVKLATPMPVQFVYWIATVEADGAVRLHPDIYDRLDDAPATASVPSSAPDPAVPAIAPAAAPAPAPAPQPADTGRAAVPVDKSGTAEGGPAAAERSPA
;
A
#
# COMPACT_ATOMS: atom_id res chain seq x y z
N MET A 1 41.39 16.07 -66.54
CA MET A 1 41.47 17.38 -67.21
C MET A 1 40.20 18.15 -66.92
N THR A 2 40.35 19.39 -66.40
CA THR A 2 39.55 20.60 -66.68
C THR A 2 38.00 20.50 -66.71
N VAL A 3 37.20 20.99 -65.74
CA VAL A 3 37.05 22.34 -65.10
C VAL A 3 35.95 23.21 -65.75
N SER A 4 34.92 23.59 -64.95
CA SER A 4 33.95 24.71 -65.13
C SER A 4 33.03 24.69 -66.38
N ALA A 5 31.86 25.36 -66.48
CA ALA A 5 30.89 26.05 -65.59
C ALA A 5 29.71 26.53 -66.49
N ASP A 6 28.48 26.89 -66.08
CA ASP A 6 27.62 26.70 -64.89
C ASP A 6 26.18 27.21 -65.28
N LEU A 7 25.24 27.30 -64.33
CA LEU A 7 23.98 28.08 -64.34
C LEU A 7 22.77 27.55 -65.15
N ARG A 8 21.81 26.93 -64.43
CA ARG A 8 20.46 27.53 -64.20
C ARG A 8 19.56 26.75 -63.22
N LYS A 9 19.50 27.24 -61.97
CA LYS A 9 18.38 27.26 -60.99
C LYS A 9 17.30 26.15 -60.98
N PRO A 10 17.17 25.38 -59.87
CA PRO A 10 15.90 24.83 -59.40
C PRO A 10 15.16 25.79 -58.44
N ARG A 11 13.89 25.49 -58.14
CA ARG A 11 12.94 26.34 -57.39
C ARG A 11 13.23 26.38 -55.88
N LYS A 12 12.95 27.53 -55.25
CA LYS A 12 12.96 27.69 -53.79
C LYS A 12 11.74 26.99 -53.17
N LEU A 13 11.96 26.11 -52.19
CA LEU A 13 11.11 26.03 -51.01
C LEU A 13 12.00 26.37 -49.81
N ALA A 14 11.63 27.41 -49.06
CA ALA A 14 12.24 27.69 -47.78
C ALA A 14 11.35 27.08 -46.69
N VAL A 15 11.93 26.28 -45.81
CA VAL A 15 11.37 26.05 -44.47
C VAL A 15 12.45 26.38 -43.46
N LEU A 16 12.04 27.15 -42.46
CA LEU A 16 12.88 27.90 -41.55
C LEU A 16 13.41 27.01 -40.42
N ALA A 17 14.63 27.26 -39.96
CA ALA A 17 15.10 26.73 -38.68
C ALA A 17 14.52 27.57 -37.53
N MET A 18 13.84 26.93 -36.59
CA MET A 18 13.58 27.44 -35.23
C MET A 18 13.73 26.24 -34.28
N ALA A 19 14.74 26.23 -33.42
CA ALA A 19 14.89 26.97 -32.17
C ALA A 19 14.42 26.11 -30.99
N ALA A 20 15.34 25.82 -30.07
CA ALA A 20 15.05 25.05 -28.88
C ALA A 20 14.12 25.83 -27.95
N ALA A 21 12.99 25.23 -27.57
CA ALA A 21 12.10 25.76 -26.56
C ALA A 21 12.28 24.96 -25.26
N SER A 22 12.72 25.63 -24.20
CA SER A 22 12.85 25.07 -22.87
C SER A 22 11.49 24.54 -22.38
N VAL A 23 11.44 23.30 -21.90
CA VAL A 23 10.28 22.80 -21.15
C VAL A 23 10.31 23.43 -19.76
N LEU A 24 9.77 24.64 -19.65
CA LEU A 24 9.46 25.28 -18.38
C LEU A 24 8.28 24.52 -17.74
N ALA A 25 8.36 24.27 -16.43
CA ALA A 25 7.36 23.50 -15.72
C ALA A 25 5.98 24.19 -15.77
N LEU A 26 4.96 23.48 -16.27
CA LEU A 26 3.57 23.79 -16.00
C LEU A 26 3.21 23.32 -14.58
N LEU A 27 3.62 24.09 -13.57
CA LEU A 27 2.73 24.30 -12.43
C LEU A 27 1.66 25.30 -12.89
N GLY A 28 0.60 24.78 -13.51
CA GLY A 28 -0.66 25.50 -13.49
C GLY A 28 -1.16 25.62 -12.05
N PRO A 29 -1.95 26.66 -11.71
CA PRO A 29 -2.69 26.64 -10.45
C PRO A 29 -3.60 25.41 -10.43
N ALA A 30 -3.93 24.92 -9.22
CA ALA A 30 -5.04 23.98 -9.07
C ALA A 30 -6.31 24.58 -9.72
N PRO A 31 -7.19 23.75 -10.31
CA PRO A 31 -8.43 24.26 -10.88
C PRO A 31 -9.21 25.01 -9.79
N ALA A 32 -9.60 26.25 -10.07
CA ALA A 32 -10.22 27.17 -9.09
C ALA A 32 -11.60 26.73 -8.57
N ASP A 33 -12.08 25.56 -9.01
CA ASP A 33 -13.35 24.92 -8.67
C ASP A 33 -13.17 23.63 -7.85
N ALA A 34 -11.94 23.34 -7.37
CA ALA A 34 -11.70 22.23 -6.45
C ALA A 34 -12.41 22.48 -5.11
N LEU A 35 -13.41 21.66 -4.81
CA LEU A 35 -14.13 21.73 -3.54
C LEU A 35 -13.20 21.30 -2.39
N PRO A 36 -13.31 21.96 -1.21
CA PRO A 36 -12.71 21.45 0.00
C PRO A 36 -13.11 19.99 0.22
N TYR A 37 -12.16 19.14 0.59
CA TYR A 37 -12.35 17.71 0.75
C TYR A 37 -13.42 17.37 1.80
N ARG A 38 -13.64 18.24 2.81
CA ARG A 38 -14.77 18.12 3.75
C ARG A 38 -16.14 18.32 3.07
N ASP A 39 -16.21 19.16 2.05
CA ASP A 39 -17.42 19.37 1.25
C ASP A 39 -17.59 18.20 0.26
N THR A 40 -16.51 17.71 -0.35
CA THR A 40 -16.50 16.47 -1.15
C THR A 40 -17.02 15.27 -0.35
N LEU A 41 -16.53 15.06 0.88
CA LEU A 41 -17.03 14.02 1.80
C LEU A 41 -18.52 14.19 2.14
N THR A 42 -18.99 15.44 2.26
CA THR A 42 -20.43 15.72 2.49
C THR A 42 -21.25 15.36 1.26
N GLN A 43 -20.84 15.80 0.07
CA GLN A 43 -21.53 15.49 -1.20
C GLN A 43 -21.53 13.98 -1.49
N TRP A 44 -20.45 13.28 -1.19
CA TRP A 44 -20.39 11.82 -1.31
C TRP A 44 -21.35 11.13 -0.34
N ALA A 45 -21.36 11.53 0.94
CA ALA A 45 -22.28 10.97 1.93
C ALA A 45 -23.75 11.21 1.56
N ASP A 46 -24.10 12.42 1.10
CA ASP A 46 -25.46 12.76 0.70
C ASP A 46 -25.87 12.05 -0.61
N ARG A 47 -24.93 11.86 -1.55
CA ARG A 47 -25.15 11.04 -2.77
C ARG A 47 -25.41 9.57 -2.45
N LEU A 48 -24.69 9.02 -1.47
CA LEU A 48 -24.85 7.66 -0.97
C LEU A 48 -26.20 7.47 -0.26
N ASP A 49 -26.61 8.41 0.60
CA ASP A 49 -27.95 8.40 1.21
C ASP A 49 -29.07 8.50 0.16
N GLY A 50 -28.89 9.36 -0.84
CA GLY A 50 -29.82 9.49 -1.97
C GLY A 50 -29.99 8.17 -2.72
N ALA A 51 -28.88 7.50 -3.05
CA ALA A 51 -28.90 6.18 -3.70
C ALA A 51 -29.53 5.09 -2.80
N ALA A 52 -29.24 5.10 -1.50
CA ALA A 52 -29.86 4.19 -0.54
C ALA A 52 -31.39 4.40 -0.47
N ALA A 53 -31.83 5.65 -0.44
CA ALA A 53 -33.25 6.01 -0.44
C ALA A 53 -33.94 5.68 -1.77
N GLU A 54 -33.24 5.72 -2.91
CA GLU A 54 -33.74 5.25 -4.21
C GLU A 54 -33.97 3.72 -4.19
N LEU A 55 -33.02 2.95 -3.64
CA LEU A 55 -33.14 1.50 -3.49
C LEU A 55 -34.25 1.10 -2.49
N ASP A 56 -34.37 1.80 -1.35
CA ASP A 56 -35.44 1.57 -0.37
C ASP A 56 -36.85 1.85 -0.93
N ARG A 57 -36.97 2.73 -1.95
CA ARG A 57 -38.23 3.05 -2.64
C ARG A 57 -38.54 2.14 -3.83
N ALA A 58 -37.59 1.32 -4.27
CA ALA A 58 -37.80 0.39 -5.38
C ALA A 58 -38.78 -0.73 -4.96
N PRO A 59 -39.62 -1.24 -5.88
CA PRO A 59 -40.47 -2.40 -5.58
C PRO A 59 -39.59 -3.60 -5.18
N PRO A 60 -40.04 -4.47 -4.25
CA PRO A 60 -39.27 -5.65 -3.85
C PRO A 60 -38.89 -6.53 -5.04
N GLN A 61 -37.59 -6.75 -5.23
CA GLN A 61 -37.05 -7.59 -6.29
C GLN A 61 -36.62 -8.96 -5.72
N ALA A 62 -36.96 -10.03 -6.43
CA ALA A 62 -36.37 -11.33 -6.17
C ALA A 62 -34.83 -11.23 -6.23
N SER A 63 -34.16 -11.92 -5.32
CA SER A 63 -32.70 -11.88 -5.19
C SER A 63 -32.17 -13.26 -4.84
N THR A 64 -32.17 -14.13 -5.85
CA THR A 64 -31.59 -15.47 -5.79
C THR A 64 -30.10 -15.38 -5.51
N ARG A 65 -29.66 -15.91 -4.37
CA ARG A 65 -28.23 -16.03 -4.06
C ARG A 65 -27.63 -17.27 -4.72
N ILE A 66 -26.52 -17.09 -5.40
CA ILE A 66 -25.67 -18.14 -5.99
C ILE A 66 -25.10 -19.00 -4.86
N GLY A 67 -24.56 -18.35 -3.83
CA GLY A 67 -23.94 -18.99 -2.67
C GLY A 67 -22.49 -19.42 -2.89
N GLU A 68 -21.85 -19.71 -1.77
CA GLU A 68 -20.41 -19.94 -1.65
C GLU A 68 -19.84 -21.06 -2.54
N GLY A 69 -18.54 -20.96 -2.79
CA GLY A 69 -17.78 -21.93 -3.58
C GLY A 69 -16.92 -21.31 -4.68
N GLY A 70 -16.16 -22.16 -5.38
CA GLY A 70 -15.16 -21.76 -6.37
C GLY A 70 -15.72 -21.00 -7.58
N THR A 71 -14.80 -20.41 -8.36
CA THR A 71 -15.10 -19.59 -9.54
C THR A 71 -15.95 -20.31 -10.57
N ILE A 72 -17.04 -19.66 -11.01
CA ILE A 72 -17.89 -20.12 -12.11
C ILE A 72 -17.46 -19.38 -13.39
N LYS A 73 -17.44 -20.08 -14.53
CA LYS A 73 -16.99 -19.56 -15.83
C LYS A 73 -17.67 -20.31 -16.99
N LEU A 74 -17.47 -19.85 -18.23
CA LEU A 74 -17.95 -20.53 -19.44
C LEU A 74 -17.68 -22.05 -19.41
N GLY A 75 -18.74 -22.83 -19.60
CA GLY A 75 -18.73 -24.30 -19.55
C GLY A 75 -18.89 -24.93 -18.15
N SER A 76 -18.86 -24.15 -17.06
CA SER A 76 -19.25 -24.64 -15.72
C SER A 76 -20.70 -25.15 -15.72
N ARG A 77 -21.01 -26.08 -14.81
CA ARG A 77 -22.35 -26.71 -14.70
C ARG A 77 -22.82 -26.88 -13.26
N GLY A 78 -24.12 -27.08 -13.08
CA GLY A 78 -24.76 -27.48 -11.83
C GLY A 78 -25.55 -26.38 -11.14
N GLU A 79 -26.03 -26.66 -9.93
CA GLU A 79 -27.02 -25.83 -9.21
C GLU A 79 -26.61 -24.35 -9.07
N ARG A 80 -25.35 -24.06 -8.75
CA ARG A 80 -24.85 -22.67 -8.63
C ARG A 80 -24.92 -21.90 -9.95
N VAL A 81 -24.84 -22.60 -11.09
CA VAL A 81 -25.02 -22.00 -12.41
C VAL A 81 -26.50 -21.72 -12.69
N ALA A 82 -27.40 -22.64 -12.31
CA ALA A 82 -28.85 -22.39 -12.41
C ALA A 82 -29.27 -21.17 -11.57
N ARG A 83 -28.76 -21.06 -10.33
CA ARG A 83 -28.97 -19.90 -9.46
C ARG A 83 -28.37 -18.61 -10.03
N LEU A 84 -27.19 -18.67 -10.65
CA LEU A 84 -26.59 -17.54 -11.38
C LEU A 84 -27.47 -17.09 -12.56
N SER A 85 -27.91 -18.00 -13.41
CA SER A 85 -28.80 -17.72 -14.54
C SER A 85 -30.12 -17.08 -14.06
N GLN A 86 -30.70 -17.62 -12.99
CA GLN A 86 -31.89 -17.06 -12.34
C GLN A 86 -31.63 -15.64 -11.81
N ARG A 87 -30.50 -15.39 -11.15
CA ARG A 87 -30.14 -14.05 -10.65
C ARG A 87 -29.92 -13.05 -11.79
N LEU A 88 -29.34 -13.47 -12.91
CA LEU A 88 -29.17 -12.61 -14.09
C LEU A 88 -30.50 -12.31 -14.78
N LEU A 89 -31.48 -13.23 -14.74
CA LEU A 89 -32.86 -12.98 -15.17
C LEU A 89 -33.55 -11.95 -14.27
N GLU A 90 -33.42 -12.07 -12.95
CA GLU A 90 -33.98 -11.11 -11.98
C GLU A 90 -33.42 -9.69 -12.16
N LEU A 91 -32.15 -9.59 -12.57
CA LEU A 91 -31.48 -8.32 -12.89
C LEU A 91 -31.80 -7.81 -14.31
N GLY A 92 -32.62 -8.53 -15.10
CA GLY A 92 -32.96 -8.17 -16.48
C GLY A 92 -31.82 -8.32 -17.49
N LEU A 93 -30.75 -9.05 -17.14
CA LEU A 93 -29.55 -9.22 -17.96
C LEU A 93 -29.54 -10.52 -18.78
N LEU A 94 -30.42 -11.47 -18.46
CA LEU A 94 -30.61 -12.74 -19.18
C LEU A 94 -32.10 -12.97 -19.45
N PRO A 95 -32.55 -13.25 -20.68
CA PRO A 95 -33.95 -13.53 -20.95
C PRO A 95 -34.35 -14.95 -20.51
N ALA A 96 -35.63 -15.16 -20.21
CA ALA A 96 -36.12 -16.36 -19.51
C ALA A 96 -35.96 -17.67 -20.32
N ASP A 97 -35.95 -17.59 -21.66
CA ASP A 97 -35.68 -18.72 -22.56
C ASP A 97 -34.22 -19.21 -22.53
N LYS A 98 -33.33 -18.45 -21.86
CA LYS A 98 -31.89 -18.74 -21.74
C LYS A 98 -31.47 -19.20 -20.34
N LEU A 99 -32.42 -19.43 -19.43
CA LEU A 99 -32.15 -20.07 -18.15
C LEU A 99 -31.47 -21.43 -18.35
N SER A 100 -30.34 -21.65 -17.68
CA SER A 100 -29.58 -22.89 -17.81
C SER A 100 -28.78 -23.20 -16.54
N ASP A 101 -28.61 -24.50 -16.27
CA ASP A 101 -27.65 -25.06 -15.32
C ASP A 101 -26.24 -25.22 -15.93
N ILE A 102 -26.05 -24.80 -17.19
CA ILE A 102 -24.77 -24.74 -17.90
C ILE A 102 -24.44 -23.27 -18.17
N PHE A 103 -23.19 -22.88 -17.94
CA PHE A 103 -22.74 -21.51 -18.18
C PHE A 103 -22.48 -21.38 -19.69
N THR A 104 -23.50 -20.97 -20.42
CA THR A 104 -23.49 -20.77 -21.87
C THR A 104 -22.84 -19.44 -22.26
N THR A 105 -22.68 -19.19 -23.56
CA THR A 105 -22.27 -17.88 -24.09
C THR A 105 -23.27 -16.77 -23.75
N ASP A 106 -24.57 -17.08 -23.67
CA ASP A 106 -25.60 -16.11 -23.27
C ASP A 106 -25.41 -15.70 -21.79
N VAL A 107 -25.10 -16.67 -20.92
CA VAL A 107 -24.75 -16.40 -19.50
C VAL A 107 -23.44 -15.63 -19.39
N ASP A 108 -22.42 -15.93 -20.20
CA ASP A 108 -21.15 -15.18 -20.24
C ASP A 108 -21.36 -13.70 -20.61
N HIS A 109 -22.17 -13.43 -21.63
CA HIS A 109 -22.53 -12.05 -22.02
C HIS A 109 -23.29 -11.32 -20.91
N ALA A 110 -24.25 -11.99 -20.26
CA ALA A 110 -25.01 -11.43 -19.14
C ALA A 110 -24.11 -11.14 -17.91
N VAL A 111 -23.16 -12.02 -17.58
CA VAL A 111 -22.16 -11.79 -16.52
C VAL A 111 -21.25 -10.61 -16.87
N LYS A 112 -20.80 -10.48 -18.12
CA LYS A 112 -19.96 -9.35 -18.55
C LYS A 112 -20.72 -8.02 -18.52
N ALA A 113 -22.01 -8.03 -18.88
CA ALA A 113 -22.88 -6.87 -18.75
C ALA A 113 -23.08 -6.48 -17.27
N PHE A 114 -23.26 -7.46 -16.38
CA PHE A 114 -23.29 -7.22 -14.93
C PHE A 114 -21.97 -6.62 -14.42
N GLN A 115 -20.83 -7.25 -14.73
CA GLN A 115 -19.51 -6.76 -14.32
C GLN A 115 -19.30 -5.32 -14.79
N LEU A 116 -19.63 -5.00 -16.05
CA LEU A 116 -19.54 -3.64 -16.58
C LEU A 116 -20.46 -2.65 -15.84
N SER A 117 -21.71 -3.04 -15.50
CA SER A 117 -22.62 -2.18 -14.74
C SER A 117 -22.12 -1.91 -13.32
N GLN A 118 -21.38 -2.84 -12.72
CA GLN A 118 -20.73 -2.70 -11.41
C GLN A 118 -19.32 -2.06 -11.47
N ARG A 119 -18.88 -1.59 -12.65
CA ARG A 119 -17.52 -1.07 -12.90
C ARG A 119 -16.39 -2.06 -12.54
N MET A 120 -16.72 -3.35 -12.59
CA MET A 120 -15.79 -4.48 -12.51
C MET A 120 -15.17 -4.76 -13.88
N LYS A 121 -14.12 -5.57 -13.91
CA LYS A 121 -13.57 -6.02 -15.20
C LYS A 121 -14.56 -6.99 -15.88
N PRO A 122 -14.99 -6.74 -17.14
CA PRO A 122 -15.94 -7.61 -17.85
C PRO A 122 -15.23 -8.84 -18.45
N ASP A 123 -14.71 -9.73 -17.60
CA ASP A 123 -13.97 -10.92 -18.01
C ASP A 123 -14.81 -12.22 -18.06
N GLY A 124 -16.05 -12.20 -17.58
CA GLY A 124 -16.96 -13.36 -17.54
C GLY A 124 -16.68 -14.34 -16.41
N LEU A 125 -15.75 -14.04 -15.50
CA LEU A 125 -15.40 -14.90 -14.37
C LEU A 125 -16.20 -14.51 -13.13
N VAL A 126 -17.14 -15.37 -12.71
CA VAL A 126 -17.84 -15.20 -11.42
C VAL A 126 -16.94 -15.74 -10.30
N GLY A 127 -15.91 -14.96 -9.98
CA GLY A 127 -15.07 -15.11 -8.79
C GLY A 127 -15.75 -14.56 -7.53
N ALA A 128 -15.04 -14.55 -6.40
CA ALA A 128 -15.60 -14.13 -5.10
C ALA A 128 -16.20 -12.71 -5.13
N GLY A 129 -15.51 -11.72 -5.71
CA GLY A 129 -16.00 -10.34 -5.79
C GLY A 129 -17.27 -10.19 -6.64
N THR A 130 -17.29 -10.78 -7.85
CA THR A 130 -18.47 -10.77 -8.72
C THR A 130 -19.64 -11.54 -8.11
N ARG A 131 -19.38 -12.68 -7.44
CA ARG A 131 -20.39 -13.43 -6.68
C ARG A 131 -20.98 -12.59 -5.55
N ALA A 132 -20.14 -11.94 -4.72
CA ALA A 132 -20.60 -11.11 -3.61
C ALA A 132 -21.45 -9.93 -4.09
N ALA A 133 -21.15 -9.34 -5.25
CA ALA A 133 -21.98 -8.31 -5.86
C ALA A 133 -23.30 -8.85 -6.45
N LEU A 134 -23.32 -10.06 -7.02
CA LEU A 134 -24.54 -10.71 -7.52
C LEU A 134 -25.47 -11.14 -6.38
N ASP A 135 -24.92 -11.70 -5.29
CA ASP A 135 -25.67 -12.19 -4.13
C ASP A 135 -26.23 -11.05 -3.24
N ARG A 136 -25.75 -9.82 -3.45
CA ARG A 136 -26.19 -8.62 -2.72
C ARG A 136 -27.60 -8.21 -3.15
N THR A 137 -28.49 -8.06 -2.16
CA THR A 137 -29.84 -7.51 -2.33
C THR A 137 -29.84 -5.98 -2.39
N PRO A 138 -30.89 -5.33 -2.93
CA PRO A 138 -31.06 -3.88 -2.87
C PRO A 138 -31.03 -3.32 -1.44
N ALA A 139 -31.61 -4.02 -0.47
CA ALA A 139 -31.64 -3.60 0.93
C ALA A 139 -30.25 -3.66 1.60
N GLU A 140 -29.46 -4.71 1.33
CA GLU A 140 -28.06 -4.77 1.76
C GLU A 140 -27.27 -3.63 1.11
N ALA A 141 -27.39 -3.42 -0.20
CA ALA A 141 -26.73 -2.31 -0.90
C ALA A 141 -27.05 -0.94 -0.26
N ALA A 142 -28.33 -0.66 0.05
CA ALA A 142 -28.77 0.56 0.72
C ALA A 142 -28.23 0.69 2.16
N SER A 143 -28.08 -0.43 2.90
CA SER A 143 -27.43 -0.44 4.21
C SER A 143 -25.95 -0.07 4.11
N LEU A 144 -25.22 -0.69 3.17
CA LEU A 144 -23.78 -0.45 2.97
C LEU A 144 -23.47 0.99 2.52
N MET A 145 -24.35 1.58 1.71
CA MET A 145 -24.29 3.00 1.32
C MET A 145 -24.44 3.91 2.54
N ARG A 146 -25.48 3.70 3.37
CA ARG A 146 -25.72 4.48 4.61
C ARG A 146 -24.58 4.35 5.62
N GLN A 147 -24.04 3.15 5.82
CA GLN A 147 -22.89 2.92 6.70
C GLN A 147 -21.66 3.71 6.24
N SER A 148 -21.38 3.69 4.94
CA SER A 148 -20.26 4.44 4.36
C SER A 148 -20.48 5.95 4.45
N ALA A 149 -21.71 6.44 4.21
CA ALA A 149 -22.08 7.84 4.35
C ALA A 149 -21.94 8.34 5.80
N ALA A 150 -22.33 7.53 6.79
CA ALA A 150 -22.12 7.82 8.21
C ALA A 150 -20.63 7.88 8.56
N ALA A 151 -19.82 6.92 8.07
CA ALA A 151 -18.38 6.90 8.28
C ALA A 151 -17.67 8.10 7.63
N MET A 152 -18.09 8.51 6.43
CA MET A 152 -17.57 9.71 5.75
C MET A 152 -17.87 10.99 6.53
N ARG A 153 -19.08 11.15 7.09
CA ARG A 153 -19.44 12.30 7.93
C ARG A 153 -18.66 12.31 9.25
N SER A 154 -18.55 11.17 9.93
CA SER A 154 -17.73 11.07 11.16
C SER A 154 -16.25 11.40 10.90
N PHE A 155 -15.71 10.98 9.76
CA PHE A 155 -14.35 11.36 9.37
C PHE A 155 -14.25 12.84 9.01
N ARG A 156 -15.15 13.39 8.20
CA ARG A 156 -15.19 14.83 7.83
C ARG A 156 -15.09 15.74 9.06
N ASP A 157 -15.83 15.42 10.11
CA ASP A 157 -15.92 16.22 11.35
C ASP A 157 -14.60 16.21 12.17
N THR A 158 -13.68 15.29 11.85
CA THR A 158 -12.38 15.12 12.52
C THR A 158 -11.17 15.17 11.58
N ALA A 159 -11.38 15.22 10.27
CA ALA A 159 -10.35 15.15 9.23
C ALA A 159 -9.43 16.38 9.30
N PRO A 160 -8.10 16.22 9.44
CA PRO A 160 -7.15 17.31 9.31
C PRO A 160 -7.16 17.90 7.88
N ASP A 161 -6.73 19.17 7.75
CA ASP A 161 -6.62 19.83 6.44
C ASP A 161 -5.48 19.22 5.59
N ASP A 162 -4.45 18.67 6.23
CA ASP A 162 -3.37 17.87 5.63
C ASP A 162 -3.50 16.41 6.11
N VAL A 163 -3.86 15.47 5.23
CA VAL A 163 -4.01 14.05 5.58
C VAL A 163 -3.84 13.12 4.37
N LEU A 164 -3.16 11.99 4.57
CA LEU A 164 -3.21 10.86 3.64
C LEU A 164 -4.34 9.91 4.05
N VAL A 165 -5.38 9.79 3.23
CA VAL A 165 -6.45 8.80 3.42
C VAL A 165 -6.08 7.51 2.68
N VAL A 166 -6.18 6.37 3.35
CA VAL A 166 -5.96 5.03 2.78
C VAL A 166 -7.27 4.26 2.85
N ASN A 167 -7.99 4.17 1.74
CA ASN A 167 -9.24 3.41 1.68
C ASN A 167 -8.95 1.94 1.37
N LEU A 168 -9.20 1.05 2.33
CA LEU A 168 -8.79 -0.35 2.25
C LEU A 168 -9.69 -1.19 1.34
N THR A 169 -10.97 -0.84 1.21
CA THR A 169 -11.96 -1.52 0.34
C THR A 169 -11.71 -1.24 -1.14
N ASP A 170 -11.63 0.04 -1.51
CA ASP A 170 -11.31 0.51 -2.87
C ASP A 170 -9.84 0.27 -3.23
N GLN A 171 -8.98 0.17 -2.21
CA GLN A 171 -7.53 -0.06 -2.32
C GLN A 171 -6.89 1.10 -3.08
N THR A 172 -7.07 2.30 -2.54
CA THR A 172 -6.61 3.59 -3.05
C THR A 172 -6.02 4.43 -1.92
N THR A 173 -5.19 5.41 -2.27
CA THR A 173 -4.75 6.44 -1.32
C THR A 173 -4.96 7.83 -1.91
N THR A 174 -5.51 8.73 -1.11
CA THR A 174 -5.77 10.14 -1.45
C THR A 174 -5.00 11.04 -0.50
N LEU A 175 -4.04 11.80 -1.04
CA LEU A 175 -3.34 12.85 -0.32
C LEU A 175 -4.17 14.13 -0.40
N VAL A 176 -4.54 14.64 0.77
CA VAL A 176 -5.23 15.92 0.96
C VAL A 176 -4.22 16.91 1.54
N ARG A 177 -4.18 18.13 1.02
CA ARG A 177 -3.32 19.22 1.51
C ARG A 177 -4.08 20.54 1.49
N GLY A 178 -4.00 21.32 2.57
CA GLY A 178 -4.71 22.59 2.70
C GLY A 178 -6.24 22.43 2.58
N GLY A 179 -6.76 21.22 2.78
CA GLY A 179 -8.16 20.87 2.56
C GLY A 179 -8.50 20.45 1.13
N GLU A 180 -7.57 20.38 0.17
CA GLU A 180 -7.86 19.97 -1.24
C GLU A 180 -7.22 18.61 -1.58
N GLU A 181 -7.85 17.83 -2.48
CA GLU A 181 -7.25 16.59 -3.00
C GLU A 181 -6.07 16.90 -3.95
N GLU A 182 -4.85 16.59 -3.52
CA GLU A 182 -3.62 16.85 -4.30
C GLU A 182 -3.21 15.64 -5.16
N LEU A 183 -3.50 14.41 -4.70
CA LEU A 183 -3.14 13.18 -5.41
C LEU A 183 -3.97 11.98 -4.94
N THR A 184 -4.73 11.37 -5.86
CA THR A 184 -5.33 10.05 -5.66
C THR A 184 -4.62 9.01 -6.54
N MET A 185 -4.25 7.85 -5.97
CA MET A 185 -3.57 6.75 -6.68
C MET A 185 -4.05 5.39 -6.21
N ARG A 186 -3.74 4.32 -6.96
CA ARG A 186 -4.05 2.95 -6.54
C ARG A 186 -3.08 2.47 -5.45
N ALA A 187 -3.60 1.62 -4.58
CA ALA A 187 -2.87 0.98 -3.49
C ALA A 187 -2.98 -0.55 -3.57
N ILE A 188 -2.04 -1.25 -2.95
CA ILE A 188 -2.09 -2.71 -2.68
C ILE A 188 -2.09 -2.87 -1.17
N VAL A 189 -3.09 -3.55 -0.62
CA VAL A 189 -3.32 -3.73 0.82
C VAL A 189 -3.09 -5.19 1.22
N GLY A 190 -3.18 -5.50 2.52
CA GLY A 190 -3.10 -6.84 3.07
C GLY A 190 -4.08 -7.81 2.40
N ARG A 191 -3.76 -9.11 2.43
CA ARG A 191 -4.71 -10.17 2.05
C ARG A 191 -5.57 -10.56 3.25
N PRO A 192 -6.72 -11.24 3.08
CA PRO A 192 -7.60 -11.62 4.20
C PRO A 192 -6.85 -12.35 5.33
N SER A 193 -5.90 -13.24 4.99
CA SER A 193 -5.11 -13.96 6.01
C SER A 193 -4.06 -13.13 6.75
N ARG A 194 -3.79 -11.88 6.31
CA ARG A 194 -2.75 -10.95 6.81
C ARG A 194 -3.18 -9.51 6.50
N GLU A 195 -4.27 -9.10 7.14
CA GLU A 195 -4.98 -7.84 6.86
C GLU A 195 -4.12 -6.59 7.12
N THR A 196 -4.45 -5.51 6.41
CA THR A 196 -4.04 -4.16 6.84
C THR A 196 -5.00 -3.69 7.93
N PRO A 197 -4.52 -3.36 9.14
CA PRO A 197 -5.39 -2.85 10.20
C PRO A 197 -5.90 -1.43 9.90
N LEU A 198 -7.03 -1.07 10.51
CA LEU A 198 -7.47 0.32 10.59
C LEU A 198 -6.62 1.05 11.63
N LEU A 199 -6.11 2.22 11.25
CA LEU A 199 -5.10 3.00 11.98
C LEU A 199 -5.36 4.49 11.76
N THR A 200 -5.16 5.26 12.83
CA THR A 200 -4.94 6.71 12.80
C THR A 200 -3.50 6.94 13.24
N ASP A 201 -2.65 7.44 12.34
CA ASP A 201 -1.19 7.48 12.54
C ASP A 201 -0.59 8.70 11.82
N ARG A 202 0.74 8.77 11.66
CA ARG A 202 1.45 9.83 10.94
C ARG A 202 2.72 9.30 10.26
N ILE A 203 2.95 9.68 9.01
CA ILE A 203 4.23 9.49 8.32
C ILE A 203 5.24 10.44 8.96
N THR A 204 6.39 9.92 9.40
CA THR A 204 7.44 10.72 10.06
C THR A 204 8.69 10.90 9.21
N HIS A 205 8.98 9.93 8.34
CA HIS A 205 10.16 9.95 7.48
C HIS A 205 9.99 9.06 6.25
N ILE A 206 10.77 9.37 5.23
CA ILE A 206 10.89 8.64 3.98
C ILE A 206 12.29 8.03 3.92
N ILE A 207 12.39 6.75 3.59
CA ILE A 207 13.65 6.07 3.30
C ILE A 207 13.71 5.84 1.80
N VAL A 208 14.60 6.56 1.11
CA VAL A 208 14.95 6.29 -0.29
C VAL A 208 15.97 5.15 -0.31
N ASN A 209 15.84 4.23 -1.27
CA ASN A 209 16.63 2.98 -1.33
C ASN A 209 16.60 2.17 -0.02
N PRO A 210 15.41 1.81 0.51
CA PRO A 210 15.31 1.08 1.77
C PRO A 210 15.95 -0.32 1.67
N THR A 211 16.52 -0.79 2.78
CA THR A 211 16.65 -2.24 3.01
C THR A 211 15.29 -2.83 3.38
N TRP A 212 15.08 -4.12 3.13
CA TRP A 212 13.91 -4.84 3.59
C TRP A 212 14.32 -5.97 4.53
N THR A 213 14.16 -5.74 5.84
CA THR A 213 14.19 -6.82 6.83
C THR A 213 12.86 -7.57 6.75
N VAL A 214 12.92 -8.89 6.51
CA VAL A 214 11.72 -9.74 6.42
C VAL A 214 11.00 -9.77 7.78
N PRO A 215 9.72 -9.33 7.88
CA PRO A 215 8.96 -9.34 9.13
C PRO A 215 8.75 -10.76 9.68
N PRO A 216 8.59 -10.95 11.01
CA PRO A 216 8.47 -12.27 11.63
C PRO A 216 7.37 -13.17 11.04
N THR A 217 6.23 -12.61 10.66
CA THR A 217 5.12 -13.35 10.03
C THR A 217 5.51 -13.88 8.64
N ILE A 218 6.11 -13.04 7.79
CA ILE A 218 6.60 -13.44 6.46
C ILE A 218 7.76 -14.43 6.58
N LEU A 219 8.62 -14.26 7.58
CA LEU A 219 9.70 -15.20 7.88
C LEU A 219 9.16 -16.58 8.25
N LYS A 220 8.19 -16.64 9.17
CA LYS A 220 7.59 -17.89 9.66
C LYS A 220 6.76 -18.61 8.59
N GLU A 221 5.94 -17.87 7.84
CA GLU A 221 4.94 -18.45 6.92
C GLU A 221 5.47 -18.65 5.49
N ASP A 222 6.31 -17.74 4.98
CA ASP A 222 6.69 -17.75 3.57
C ASP A 222 8.18 -18.15 3.38
N LYS A 223 9.10 -17.67 4.23
CA LYS A 223 10.55 -17.75 3.97
C LYS A 223 11.26 -18.92 4.64
N LEU A 224 10.99 -19.23 5.90
CA LEU A 224 11.56 -20.40 6.57
C LEU A 224 11.10 -21.74 5.95
N PRO A 225 9.83 -21.91 5.52
CA PRO A 225 9.44 -23.09 4.75
C PRO A 225 10.20 -23.23 3.43
N MET A 226 10.50 -22.11 2.76
CA MET A 226 11.29 -22.11 1.53
C MET A 226 12.78 -22.40 1.77
N LEU A 227 13.38 -21.86 2.84
CA LEU A 227 14.74 -22.21 3.27
C LEU A 227 14.86 -23.72 3.55
N ARG A 228 13.89 -24.31 4.27
CA ARG A 228 13.83 -25.76 4.51
C ARG A 228 13.70 -26.57 3.22
N ALA A 229 12.85 -26.12 2.29
CA ALA A 229 12.58 -26.85 1.05
C ALA A 229 13.65 -26.68 -0.05
N LYS A 230 14.47 -25.61 -0.01
CA LYS A 230 15.35 -25.21 -1.12
C LYS A 230 16.75 -24.70 -0.73
N GLY A 231 17.09 -24.61 0.56
CA GLY A 231 18.32 -23.96 1.05
C GLY A 231 18.30 -22.43 1.00
N VAL A 232 17.71 -21.84 -0.05
CA VAL A 232 17.71 -20.40 -0.34
C VAL A 232 16.47 -19.64 0.17
N PRO A 233 16.60 -18.34 0.54
CA PRO A 233 15.47 -17.50 0.98
C PRO A 233 14.57 -16.99 -0.17
N GLY A 234 14.89 -17.31 -1.44
CA GLY A 234 14.11 -16.88 -2.61
C GLY A 234 13.92 -15.36 -2.69
N ILE A 235 14.93 -14.58 -2.29
CA ILE A 235 14.97 -13.12 -2.36
C ILE A 235 16.33 -12.75 -2.97
N GLN A 236 16.32 -11.94 -4.03
CA GLN A 236 17.56 -11.48 -4.68
C GLN A 236 18.28 -10.43 -3.81
N ASN A 237 19.61 -10.46 -3.77
CA ASN A 237 20.43 -9.52 -3.00
C ASN A 237 20.06 -9.48 -1.51
N ALA A 238 19.83 -10.66 -0.90
CA ALA A 238 19.49 -10.80 0.50
C ALA A 238 20.63 -11.42 1.30
N ILE A 239 20.93 -10.82 2.44
CA ILE A 239 21.85 -11.36 3.44
C ILE A 239 21.02 -12.10 4.48
N VAL A 240 21.43 -13.33 4.83
CA VAL A 240 20.78 -14.16 5.84
C VAL A 240 21.68 -14.23 7.06
N TYR A 241 21.07 -14.01 8.22
CA TYR A 241 21.73 -14.09 9.52
C TYR A 241 21.09 -15.19 10.37
N LEU A 242 21.91 -15.95 11.08
CA LEU A 242 21.54 -16.91 12.11
C LEU A 242 22.21 -16.49 13.42
N ASP A 243 21.42 -16.29 14.48
CA ASP A 243 21.88 -15.80 15.80
C ASP A 243 22.72 -14.51 15.71
N GLY A 244 22.41 -13.67 14.73
CA GLY A 244 23.10 -12.40 14.46
C GLY A 244 24.32 -12.50 13.55
N GLN A 245 24.88 -13.70 13.31
CA GLN A 245 26.00 -13.92 12.39
C GLN A 245 25.52 -14.13 10.96
N GLU A 246 26.25 -13.60 9.98
CA GLU A 246 25.97 -13.83 8.56
C GLU A 246 26.30 -15.28 8.17
N VAL A 247 25.42 -15.93 7.42
CA VAL A 247 25.56 -17.33 7.02
C VAL A 247 25.24 -17.53 5.53
N ALA A 248 26.00 -18.41 4.88
CA ALA A 248 25.62 -18.93 3.57
C ALA A 248 24.37 -19.83 3.75
N PRO A 249 23.23 -19.52 3.11
CA PRO A 249 21.98 -20.24 3.42
C PRO A 249 22.04 -21.73 3.11
N GLU A 250 22.85 -22.10 2.12
CA GLU A 250 22.99 -23.45 1.60
C GLU A 250 23.72 -24.40 2.58
N THR A 251 24.42 -23.85 3.57
CA THR A 251 25.23 -24.63 4.53
C THR A 251 24.54 -24.88 5.87
N VAL A 252 23.29 -24.43 6.04
CA VAL A 252 22.54 -24.49 7.31
C VAL A 252 21.45 -25.55 7.24
N ASP A 253 21.38 -26.43 8.24
CA ASP A 253 20.21 -27.30 8.42
C ASP A 253 19.02 -26.50 8.98
N TRP A 254 18.21 -25.95 8.08
CA TRP A 254 17.01 -25.18 8.40
C TRP A 254 15.90 -25.96 9.12
N TYR A 255 15.94 -27.30 9.16
CA TYR A 255 14.97 -28.08 9.93
C TYR A 255 15.23 -27.98 11.44
N SER A 256 16.49 -27.86 11.85
CA SER A 256 16.89 -27.60 13.25
C SER A 256 16.66 -26.16 13.74
N VAL A 257 16.41 -25.22 12.83
CA VAL A 257 16.36 -23.78 13.13
C VAL A 257 14.94 -23.29 13.42
N SER A 258 14.80 -22.50 14.48
CA SER A 258 13.55 -21.81 14.85
C SER A 258 13.48 -20.39 14.26
N PRO A 259 12.27 -19.86 13.93
CA PRO A 259 12.14 -18.57 13.24
C PRO A 259 12.83 -17.39 13.93
N GLY A 260 12.75 -17.31 15.26
CA GLY A 260 13.29 -16.17 16.03
C GLY A 260 14.82 -16.04 16.00
N ARG A 261 15.54 -17.07 15.53
CA ARG A 261 17.00 -17.05 15.36
C ARG A 261 17.43 -16.50 13.99
N VAL A 262 16.50 -16.38 13.04
CA VAL A 262 16.78 -16.04 11.65
C VAL A 262 16.42 -14.59 11.38
N ARG A 263 17.29 -13.86 10.68
CA ARG A 263 17.00 -12.52 10.16
C ARG A 263 17.44 -12.46 8.70
N ILE A 264 16.52 -12.11 7.81
CA ILE A 264 16.81 -11.95 6.37
C ILE A 264 16.68 -10.47 6.04
N VAL A 265 17.73 -9.88 5.45
CA VAL A 265 17.75 -8.47 5.04
C VAL A 265 18.05 -8.38 3.56
N GLN A 266 17.05 -7.98 2.76
CA GLN A 266 17.26 -7.60 1.38
C GLN A 266 17.92 -6.22 1.31
N GLN A 267 19.02 -6.14 0.58
CA GLN A 267 19.72 -4.89 0.30
C GLN A 267 18.95 -4.03 -0.71
N PRO A 268 19.26 -2.73 -0.84
CA PRO A 268 18.55 -1.86 -1.77
C PRO A 268 18.78 -2.24 -3.24
N GLY A 269 17.89 -1.79 -4.11
CA GLY A 269 17.95 -1.98 -5.56
C GLY A 269 16.57 -2.15 -6.19
N ASP A 270 16.50 -2.26 -7.51
CA ASP A 270 15.22 -2.34 -8.24
C ASP A 270 14.43 -3.62 -7.97
N HIS A 271 15.11 -4.69 -7.55
CA HIS A 271 14.50 -5.95 -7.16
C HIS A 271 14.07 -5.98 -5.68
N ASN A 272 14.23 -4.90 -4.92
CA ASN A 272 13.82 -4.83 -3.52
C ASN A 272 12.29 -4.92 -3.38
N ALA A 273 11.77 -5.74 -2.46
CA ALA A 273 10.33 -5.94 -2.29
C ALA A 273 9.58 -4.64 -1.91
N LEU A 274 10.25 -3.68 -1.27
CA LEU A 274 9.73 -2.35 -0.94
C LEU A 274 9.88 -1.34 -2.09
N GLY A 275 10.45 -1.74 -3.22
CA GLY A 275 10.86 -0.84 -4.29
C GLY A 275 11.92 0.16 -3.81
N ARG A 276 11.84 1.40 -4.31
CA ARG A 276 12.85 2.44 -4.07
C ARG A 276 12.50 3.42 -2.93
N PHE A 277 11.34 3.29 -2.30
CA PHE A 277 10.84 4.20 -1.26
C PHE A 277 10.06 3.46 -0.17
N ARG A 278 10.26 3.83 1.10
CA ARG A 278 9.45 3.44 2.26
C ARG A 278 9.02 4.68 3.04
N PHE A 279 7.77 4.73 3.48
CA PHE A 279 7.15 5.81 4.25
C PHE A 279 6.80 5.27 5.63
N ASN A 280 7.57 5.67 6.63
CA ASN A 280 7.49 5.09 7.96
C ASN A 280 6.46 5.81 8.83
N LEU A 281 5.59 5.01 9.44
CA LEU A 281 4.55 5.43 10.37
C LEU A 281 5.03 5.30 11.83
N THR A 282 4.18 5.60 12.83
CA THR A 282 4.51 5.51 14.26
C THR A 282 3.88 4.34 15.01
N ASN A 283 2.99 3.57 14.37
CA ASN A 283 2.36 2.39 14.97
C ASN A 283 3.34 1.29 15.41
N PRO A 284 2.97 0.48 16.42
CA PRO A 284 3.75 -0.66 16.89
C PRO A 284 3.61 -1.94 16.05
N TYR A 285 2.88 -1.90 14.92
CA TYR A 285 2.47 -3.08 14.16
C TYR A 285 3.37 -3.39 12.95
N ASP A 286 4.52 -2.71 12.82
CA ASP A 286 5.38 -2.74 11.64
C ASP A 286 4.64 -2.41 10.32
N ILE A 287 3.56 -1.61 10.37
CA ILE A 287 2.82 -1.18 9.19
C ILE A 287 3.41 0.12 8.64
N TYR A 288 3.72 0.13 7.35
CA TYR A 288 4.23 1.28 6.61
C TYR A 288 3.70 1.28 5.17
N LEU A 289 3.82 2.42 4.49
CA LEU A 289 3.59 2.50 3.05
C LEU A 289 4.92 2.36 2.30
N HIS A 290 4.92 1.80 1.10
CA HIS A 290 6.15 1.59 0.32
C HIS A 290 5.90 1.47 -1.19
N GLY A 291 6.95 1.49 -1.99
CA GLY A 291 6.89 1.15 -3.42
C GLY A 291 6.82 -0.36 -3.67
N THR A 292 7.15 -0.82 -4.87
CA THR A 292 7.26 -2.27 -5.13
C THR A 292 8.15 -2.58 -6.33
N ASN A 293 8.70 -3.79 -6.36
CA ASN A 293 9.33 -4.42 -7.53
C ASN A 293 8.31 -5.12 -8.47
N GLU A 294 7.02 -5.14 -8.13
CA GLU A 294 5.97 -5.76 -8.94
C GLU A 294 4.85 -4.77 -9.36
N PRO A 295 5.16 -3.69 -10.12
CA PRO A 295 4.19 -2.65 -10.47
C PRO A 295 2.99 -3.19 -11.27
N ARG A 296 3.18 -4.28 -12.02
CA ARG A 296 2.10 -5.04 -12.70
C ARG A 296 0.93 -5.45 -11.79
N LEU A 297 1.13 -5.52 -10.47
CA LEU A 297 0.05 -5.85 -9.53
C LEU A 297 -0.97 -4.71 -9.43
N PHE A 298 -0.59 -3.48 -9.75
CA PHE A 298 -1.49 -2.35 -9.94
C PHE A 298 -2.28 -2.40 -11.27
N SER A 299 -2.26 -3.50 -12.03
CA SER A 299 -3.31 -3.76 -13.06
C SER A 299 -4.42 -4.70 -12.59
N ARG A 300 -4.35 -5.22 -11.36
CA ARG A 300 -5.38 -6.09 -10.80
C ARG A 300 -6.58 -5.30 -10.31
N GLU A 301 -7.76 -5.88 -10.50
CA GLU A 301 -9.00 -5.42 -9.90
C GLU A 301 -8.94 -5.56 -8.38
N LEU A 302 -8.68 -6.77 -7.88
CA LEU A 302 -8.46 -7.03 -6.46
C LEU A 302 -6.95 -7.01 -6.10
N ARG A 303 -6.59 -6.13 -5.17
CA ARG A 303 -5.23 -5.80 -4.71
C ARG A 303 -5.02 -6.05 -3.21
N SER A 304 -5.88 -6.84 -2.57
CA SER A 304 -5.69 -7.39 -1.22
C SER A 304 -4.74 -8.60 -1.25
N ILE A 305 -3.44 -8.33 -1.46
CA ILE A 305 -2.40 -9.36 -1.71
C ILE A 305 -1.09 -9.15 -0.93
N SER A 306 -0.97 -8.06 -0.19
CA SER A 306 0.18 -7.76 0.68
C SER A 306 0.12 -8.56 2.00
N SER A 307 1.01 -8.22 2.92
CA SER A 307 1.12 -8.81 4.26
C SER A 307 0.95 -7.72 5.32
N GLY A 308 -0.18 -7.02 5.29
CA GLY A 308 -0.49 -5.87 6.13
C GLY A 308 0.01 -4.51 5.61
N CYS A 309 1.26 -4.41 5.16
CA CYS A 309 1.81 -3.14 4.63
C CYS A 309 1.16 -2.69 3.31
N VAL A 310 1.09 -1.37 3.09
CA VAL A 310 0.45 -0.77 1.91
C VAL A 310 1.50 -0.48 0.83
N ARG A 311 1.27 -0.94 -0.41
CA ARG A 311 2.09 -0.54 -1.56
C ARG A 311 1.41 0.59 -2.33
N LEU A 312 2.16 1.61 -2.70
CA LEU A 312 1.73 2.77 -3.47
C LEU A 312 2.06 2.57 -4.96
N GLU A 313 1.16 2.99 -5.84
CA GLU A 313 1.34 2.92 -7.30
C GLU A 313 2.43 3.87 -7.79
N ASP A 314 2.39 5.14 -7.36
CA ASP A 314 3.48 6.09 -7.58
C ASP A 314 4.11 6.56 -6.25
N PRO A 315 5.01 5.76 -5.68
CA PRO A 315 5.73 6.13 -4.46
C PRO A 315 6.73 7.27 -4.70
N ARG A 316 7.16 7.52 -5.95
CA ARG A 316 8.06 8.65 -6.24
C ARG A 316 7.29 9.96 -6.12
N ARG A 317 6.13 10.05 -6.76
CA ARG A 317 5.26 11.23 -6.69
C ARG A 317 4.82 11.54 -5.27
N MET A 318 4.46 10.51 -4.49
CA MET A 318 4.18 10.67 -3.05
C MET A 318 5.39 11.29 -2.30
N ALA A 319 6.60 10.81 -2.55
CA ALA A 319 7.80 11.36 -1.91
C ALA A 319 8.09 12.80 -2.34
N GLU A 320 7.91 13.14 -3.62
CA GLU A 320 8.09 14.51 -4.13
C GLU A 320 7.08 15.50 -3.52
N LEU A 321 5.81 15.11 -3.37
CA LEU A 321 4.78 15.94 -2.73
C LEU A 321 5.03 16.11 -1.22
N LEU A 322 5.34 15.04 -0.48
CA LEU A 322 5.61 15.13 0.96
C LEU A 322 6.91 15.91 1.28
N LEU A 323 7.79 16.10 0.29
CA LEU A 323 9.05 16.86 0.43
C LEU A 323 9.01 18.22 -0.28
N GLN A 324 7.86 18.63 -0.83
CA GLN A 324 7.68 19.95 -1.42
C GLN A 324 7.98 21.07 -0.42
N GLY A 325 8.63 22.14 -0.88
CA GLY A 325 9.08 23.25 -0.03
C GLY A 325 10.30 22.93 0.87
N THR A 326 10.78 21.69 0.92
CA THR A 326 11.99 21.33 1.67
C THR A 326 13.28 21.50 0.85
N THR A 327 14.44 21.31 1.48
CA THR A 327 15.74 21.23 0.77
C THR A 327 15.93 19.93 -0.02
N VAL A 328 14.93 19.03 -0.05
CA VAL A 328 14.96 17.77 -0.80
C VAL A 328 14.13 17.88 -2.07
N THR A 329 14.74 18.52 -3.07
CA THR A 329 14.17 18.69 -4.41
C THR A 329 14.16 17.37 -5.20
N PRO A 330 13.35 17.25 -6.28
CA PRO A 330 13.35 16.06 -7.15
C PRO A 330 14.75 15.68 -7.65
N ALA A 331 15.56 16.64 -8.09
CA ALA A 331 16.94 16.39 -8.50
C ALA A 331 17.86 15.88 -7.36
N ARG A 332 17.53 16.17 -6.09
CA ARG A 332 18.22 15.57 -4.93
C ARG A 332 17.73 14.15 -4.67
N ILE A 333 16.45 13.85 -4.91
CA ILE A 333 15.90 12.48 -4.86
C ILE A 333 16.57 11.61 -5.92
N ASP A 334 16.74 12.11 -7.16
CA ASP A 334 17.48 11.38 -8.22
C ASP A 334 18.91 11.02 -7.76
N ARG A 335 19.67 11.99 -7.23
CA ARG A 335 21.01 11.74 -6.65
C ARG A 335 21.00 10.82 -5.42
N MET A 336 19.90 10.71 -4.69
CA MET A 336 19.76 9.75 -3.60
C MET A 336 19.48 8.34 -4.12
N LEU A 337 18.67 8.22 -5.17
CA LEU A 337 18.40 6.96 -5.87
C LEU A 337 19.70 6.38 -6.48
N GLU A 338 20.51 7.20 -7.14
CA GLU A 338 21.81 6.82 -7.74
C GLU A 338 22.78 6.14 -6.77
N ARG A 339 22.73 6.46 -5.47
CA ARG A 339 23.68 5.92 -4.48
C ARG A 339 23.45 4.45 -4.09
N LEU A 340 22.30 3.87 -4.42
CA LEU A 340 21.91 2.49 -4.11
C LEU A 340 22.08 2.05 -2.62
N GLN A 341 22.15 3.01 -1.70
CA GLN A 341 22.25 2.80 -0.26
C GLN A 341 21.09 3.54 0.45
N PRO A 342 20.66 3.14 1.66
CA PRO A 342 19.55 3.80 2.35
C PRO A 342 19.83 5.26 2.65
N GLN A 343 18.89 6.14 2.30
CA GLN A 343 18.97 7.58 2.57
C GLN A 343 17.68 8.01 3.29
N TRP A 344 17.84 8.46 4.53
CA TRP A 344 16.72 8.82 5.42
C TRP A 344 16.40 10.31 5.31
N VAL A 345 15.13 10.63 5.09
CA VAL A 345 14.61 12.00 5.03
C VAL A 345 13.49 12.14 6.05
N LYS A 346 13.76 12.86 7.14
CA LYS A 346 12.75 13.22 8.13
C LYS A 346 11.81 14.28 7.55
N LEU A 347 10.50 14.11 7.73
CA LEU A 347 9.53 15.16 7.43
C LEU A 347 9.59 16.24 8.51
N ALA A 348 9.58 17.52 8.10
CA ALA A 348 9.60 18.64 9.03
C ALA A 348 8.32 18.66 9.90
N THR A 349 7.17 18.49 9.25
CA THR A 349 5.88 18.21 9.87
C THR A 349 5.48 16.77 9.54
N PRO A 350 5.22 15.89 10.52
CA PRO A 350 4.69 14.57 10.26
C PRO A 350 3.32 14.66 9.56
N MET A 351 3.15 13.95 8.43
CA MET A 351 1.90 13.94 7.67
C MET A 351 0.90 12.96 8.33
N PRO A 352 -0.28 13.39 8.79
CA PRO A 352 -1.32 12.49 9.28
C PRO A 352 -1.69 11.44 8.24
N VAL A 353 -2.00 10.22 8.70
CA VAL A 353 -2.57 9.17 7.84
C VAL A 353 -3.77 8.52 8.52
N GLN A 354 -4.86 8.38 7.77
CA GLN A 354 -6.08 7.72 8.24
C GLN A 354 -6.39 6.54 7.33
N PHE A 355 -6.48 5.35 7.92
CA PHE A 355 -6.92 4.15 7.21
C PHE A 355 -8.43 4.03 7.44
N VAL A 356 -9.19 3.82 6.35
CA VAL A 356 -10.66 3.77 6.35
C VAL A 356 -11.17 2.53 5.61
N TYR A 357 -12.43 2.17 5.87
CA TYR A 357 -13.09 0.99 5.28
C TYR A 357 -14.43 1.38 4.65
N TRP A 358 -14.40 2.23 3.61
CA TRP A 358 -15.63 2.72 2.97
C TRP A 358 -16.02 1.79 1.82
N ILE A 359 -16.92 0.84 2.10
CA ILE A 359 -17.34 -0.13 1.09
C ILE A 359 -18.16 0.51 -0.04
N ALA A 360 -18.87 1.60 0.23
CA ALA A 360 -19.50 2.43 -0.78
C ALA A 360 -18.69 3.72 -0.99
N THR A 361 -18.46 4.07 -2.25
CA THR A 361 -17.74 5.28 -2.68
C THR A 361 -18.49 5.94 -3.82
N VAL A 362 -18.17 7.20 -4.12
CA VAL A 362 -18.72 7.94 -5.25
C VAL A 362 -17.58 8.24 -6.22
N GLU A 363 -17.74 7.80 -7.46
CA GLU A 363 -16.80 8.04 -8.55
C GLU A 363 -16.89 9.50 -9.05
N ALA A 364 -15.89 9.97 -9.79
CA ALA A 364 -15.84 11.36 -10.28
C ALA A 364 -17.01 11.77 -11.22
N ASP A 365 -17.75 10.80 -11.76
CA ASP A 365 -18.97 11.03 -12.56
C ASP A 365 -20.27 10.98 -11.72
N GLY A 366 -20.17 10.92 -10.38
CA GLY A 366 -21.30 10.87 -9.45
C GLY A 366 -21.94 9.48 -9.31
N ALA A 367 -21.39 8.45 -9.96
CA ALA A 367 -21.88 7.08 -9.80
C ALA A 367 -21.46 6.50 -8.44
N VAL A 368 -22.38 5.81 -7.78
CA VAL A 368 -22.08 5.04 -6.57
C VAL A 368 -21.46 3.71 -6.95
N ARG A 369 -20.36 3.36 -6.29
CA ARG A 369 -19.68 2.06 -6.44
C ARG A 369 -19.58 1.35 -5.10
N LEU A 370 -20.02 0.09 -5.09
CA LEU A 370 -19.91 -0.82 -3.95
C LEU A 370 -18.76 -1.81 -4.17
N HIS A 371 -17.73 -1.69 -3.36
CA HIS A 371 -16.56 -2.56 -3.39
C HIS A 371 -16.86 -3.95 -2.81
N PRO A 372 -15.99 -4.94 -3.07
CA PRO A 372 -15.97 -6.17 -2.30
C PRO A 372 -15.64 -5.89 -0.83
N ASP A 373 -16.28 -6.61 0.09
CA ASP A 373 -15.74 -6.74 1.45
C ASP A 373 -14.52 -7.66 1.37
N ILE A 374 -13.33 -7.13 1.68
CA ILE A 374 -12.06 -7.84 1.48
C ILE A 374 -11.53 -8.51 2.76
N TYR A 375 -12.14 -8.21 3.91
CA TYR A 375 -11.76 -8.66 5.24
C TYR A 375 -12.96 -9.16 6.05
N ASP A 376 -14.12 -9.38 5.41
CA ASP A 376 -15.36 -9.87 6.04
C ASP A 376 -15.81 -9.02 7.27
N ARG A 377 -15.60 -7.70 7.19
CA ARG A 377 -15.79 -6.72 8.30
C ARG A 377 -17.18 -6.08 8.36
N LEU A 378 -18.11 -6.46 7.49
CA LEU A 378 -19.44 -5.84 7.47
C LEU A 378 -20.29 -6.15 8.70
N ASP A 379 -20.06 -7.28 9.37
CA ASP A 379 -20.75 -7.66 10.61
C ASP A 379 -20.06 -7.07 11.86
N ASP A 380 -18.82 -6.55 11.74
CA ASP A 380 -18.07 -5.88 12.83
C ASP A 380 -18.54 -4.43 13.07
N ALA A 381 -19.30 -3.84 12.13
CA ALA A 381 -19.93 -2.55 12.34
C ALA A 381 -21.01 -2.71 13.44
N PRO A 382 -20.95 -1.96 14.56
CA PRO A 382 -21.99 -2.06 15.58
C PRO A 382 -23.32 -1.67 14.95
N ALA A 383 -24.24 -2.65 14.88
CA ALA A 383 -25.58 -2.44 14.33
C ALA A 383 -26.21 -1.22 15.01
N THR A 384 -26.33 -0.12 14.26
CA THR A 384 -26.75 1.16 14.84
C THR A 384 -28.13 1.00 15.41
N ALA A 385 -28.23 1.12 16.74
CA ALA A 385 -29.43 0.79 17.48
C ALA A 385 -30.63 1.58 16.95
N SER A 386 -31.75 0.88 16.79
CA SER A 386 -33.08 1.50 16.73
C SER A 386 -33.24 2.44 17.92
N VAL A 387 -33.49 3.72 17.66
CA VAL A 387 -33.59 4.79 18.67
C VAL A 387 -34.66 4.47 19.73
N PRO A 388 -34.34 4.72 21.01
CA PRO A 388 -35.29 5.41 21.89
C PRO A 388 -34.69 6.66 22.55
N SER A 389 -35.59 7.49 23.07
CA SER A 389 -35.35 8.85 23.55
C SER A 389 -34.65 8.96 24.92
N SER A 390 -34.05 10.14 25.13
CA SER A 390 -33.90 10.91 26.38
C SER A 390 -32.86 10.54 27.46
N ALA A 391 -31.90 11.47 27.58
CA ALA A 391 -31.26 12.03 28.79
C ALA A 391 -30.17 11.22 29.54
N PRO A 392 -29.21 11.89 30.24
CA PRO A 392 -27.86 11.34 30.44
C PRO A 392 -27.40 11.11 31.91
N ASP A 393 -26.18 10.55 32.01
CA ASP A 393 -25.24 10.50 33.15
C ASP A 393 -25.49 9.50 34.31
N PRO A 394 -24.43 9.07 35.06
CA PRO A 394 -23.05 9.59 35.09
C PRO A 394 -21.90 8.56 34.84
N ALA A 395 -20.67 9.09 34.85
CA ALA A 395 -19.41 8.45 34.49
C ALA A 395 -18.94 7.25 35.34
N VAL A 396 -18.10 6.40 34.71
CA VAL A 396 -17.27 5.36 35.33
C VAL A 396 -15.79 5.69 35.05
N PRO A 397 -14.86 5.59 36.03
CA PRO A 397 -13.48 6.05 35.87
C PRO A 397 -12.65 5.17 34.94
N ALA A 398 -11.77 5.80 34.16
CA ALA A 398 -10.85 5.11 33.25
C ALA A 398 -9.74 4.36 34.02
N ILE A 399 -9.55 3.09 33.68
CA ILE A 399 -8.38 2.30 34.10
C ILE A 399 -7.22 2.64 33.16
N ALA A 400 -6.13 3.17 33.69
CA ALA A 400 -4.94 3.50 32.92
C ALA A 400 -4.20 2.23 32.45
N PRO A 401 -3.78 2.12 31.18
CA PRO A 401 -2.91 1.04 30.73
C PRO A 401 -1.51 1.21 31.31
N ALA A 402 -0.93 0.11 31.83
CA ALA A 402 0.41 0.11 32.37
C ALA A 402 1.47 0.41 31.28
N ALA A 403 2.46 1.24 31.62
CA ALA A 403 3.50 1.65 30.69
C ALA A 403 4.41 0.46 30.29
N ALA A 404 4.67 0.33 28.99
CA ALA A 404 5.71 -0.56 28.48
C ALA A 404 7.11 -0.02 28.87
N PRO A 405 8.08 -0.89 29.23
CA PRO A 405 9.43 -0.45 29.58
C PRO A 405 10.19 0.11 28.37
N ALA A 406 10.96 1.17 28.61
CA ALA A 406 11.76 1.83 27.58
C ALA A 406 12.90 0.92 27.06
N PRO A 407 13.32 1.05 25.79
CA PRO A 407 14.45 0.31 25.24
C PRO A 407 15.77 0.70 25.91
N ALA A 408 16.62 -0.30 26.19
CA ALA A 408 17.92 -0.11 26.82
C ALA A 408 18.88 0.70 25.91
N PRO A 409 19.75 1.55 26.49
CA PRO A 409 20.74 2.30 25.72
C PRO A 409 21.82 1.39 25.11
N ALA A 410 22.32 1.77 23.94
CA ALA A 410 23.39 1.04 23.25
C ALA A 410 24.70 1.05 24.06
N PRO A 411 25.50 -0.04 24.06
CA PRO A 411 26.76 -0.10 24.78
C PRO A 411 27.79 0.86 24.16
N GLN A 412 28.47 1.61 25.01
CA GLN A 412 29.64 2.41 24.60
C GLN A 412 30.87 1.51 24.38
N PRO A 413 31.80 1.88 23.48
CA PRO A 413 33.04 1.14 23.30
C PRO A 413 33.92 1.25 24.55
N ALA A 414 34.55 0.13 24.92
CA ALA A 414 35.41 0.07 26.11
C ALA A 414 36.73 0.84 25.88
N ASP A 415 37.03 1.75 26.81
CA ASP A 415 38.32 2.45 26.87
C ASP A 415 39.42 1.51 27.40
N THR A 416 40.45 1.24 26.58
CA THR A 416 41.60 0.42 26.95
C THR A 416 42.60 1.20 27.78
N GLY A 417 42.21 1.55 29.02
CA GLY A 417 43.01 2.26 30.00
C GLY A 417 44.12 1.41 30.64
N ARG A 418 45.26 1.31 29.93
CA ARG A 418 46.64 1.07 30.40
C ARG A 418 46.83 0.74 31.90
N ALA A 419 47.16 -0.51 32.21
CA ALA A 419 47.53 -0.95 33.56
C ALA A 419 48.83 -0.27 34.06
N ALA A 420 48.83 0.15 35.33
CA ALA A 420 50.01 0.67 36.03
C ALA A 420 50.58 -0.39 36.99
N VAL A 421 51.90 -0.59 36.95
CA VAL A 421 52.64 -1.53 37.79
C VAL A 421 53.05 -0.84 39.10
N PRO A 422 52.89 -1.47 40.29
CA PRO A 422 53.44 -0.94 41.53
C PRO A 422 54.95 -1.20 41.64
N VAL A 423 55.71 -0.18 42.06
CA VAL A 423 57.16 -0.25 42.29
C VAL A 423 57.43 -0.41 43.79
N ASP A 424 58.37 -1.29 44.14
CA ASP A 424 59.01 -1.31 45.47
C ASP A 424 60.55 -1.17 45.33
N LYS A 425 61.21 -0.97 46.47
CA LYS A 425 62.47 -0.20 46.65
C LYS A 425 63.79 -0.95 46.38
N SER A 426 64.87 -0.17 46.52
CA SER A 426 66.32 -0.51 46.50
C SER A 426 66.93 -0.65 45.09
N GLY A 427 68.21 -0.29 44.85
CA GLY A 427 69.17 0.43 45.70
C GLY A 427 70.58 0.47 45.06
N THR A 428 71.32 1.57 45.29
CA THR A 428 72.80 1.72 45.21
C THR A 428 73.60 1.42 43.91
N ALA A 429 74.40 2.43 43.55
CA ALA A 429 75.84 2.38 43.18
C ALA A 429 76.34 2.10 41.73
N GLU A 430 77.11 3.10 41.26
CA GLU A 430 78.40 3.05 40.53
C GLU A 430 78.56 2.48 39.10
N GLY A 431 79.46 3.15 38.34
CA GLY A 431 80.27 2.54 37.28
C GLY A 431 79.88 2.83 35.82
N GLY A 432 80.63 3.71 35.15
CA GLY A 432 80.85 3.63 33.68
C GLY A 432 82.30 3.17 33.41
N PRO A 433 82.87 3.38 32.19
CA PRO A 433 82.27 3.62 30.88
C PRO A 433 82.87 2.68 29.79
N ALA A 434 82.81 3.08 28.51
CA ALA A 434 83.54 2.51 27.35
C ALA A 434 83.06 1.11 26.83
N ALA A 435 83.29 0.71 25.57
CA ALA A 435 83.53 1.41 24.30
C ALA A 435 83.47 0.39 23.13
N ALA A 436 83.23 0.85 21.89
CA ALA A 436 83.55 0.14 20.63
C ALA A 436 82.77 -1.19 20.38
N GLU A 437 82.61 -1.76 19.18
CA GLU A 437 82.97 -1.37 17.80
C GLU A 437 82.13 -2.18 16.77
N ARG A 438 82.15 -1.77 15.50
CA ARG A 438 81.98 -2.61 14.27
C ARG A 438 80.63 -3.33 13.97
N SER A 439 79.92 -2.74 12.99
CA SER A 439 79.34 -3.34 11.77
C SER A 439 80.11 -4.53 11.12
N PRO A 440 79.62 -5.17 10.03
CA PRO A 440 78.30 -5.07 9.34
C PRO A 440 77.66 -6.43 8.95
N ALA A 441 76.38 -6.39 8.52
CA ALA A 441 75.88 -7.03 7.28
C ALA A 441 74.49 -6.46 6.93
#